data_AF-A0A1C6UWQ4-F1
#
_entry.id   AF-A0A1C6UWQ4-F1
#
_cell.length_a   1.000
_cell.length_b   1.000
_cell.length_c   1.000
_cell.angle_alpha   90.00
_cell.angle_beta   90.00
_cell.angle_gamma   90.00
#
_symmetry.space_group_name_H-M   'P 1'
#
loop_
_entity.id
_entity.type
_entity.pdbx_description
1 polymer ?
#
loop_
_entity_poly.entity_id
_entity_poly.type
_entity_poly.pdbx_seq_one_letter_code
_entity_poly.pdbx_strand_id
1 'polypeptide(L)'
;MSASARRDDAAKSPQAVRSGNPRDLWQQAIQIRQEWLDHGLSTQPADKPTAERCLTAIYARASRPRPRFEWVDSPDKARSLFTGWPTLDQLYEWIRAPRPRGAPPLASDLAMVASQLRGALSAGVTHADPELSPVRTNKTKEPWPELAPLPALDSGVPLAVVLHQGVRTALHRSLASGYYLPVRAALADNGPVPVCWYGQQDASWIAYYDTLRRLGLARYGPDEAEHLDVWAGLARSCGWWWPGEDVCVVVDRPQAIRTEPVSGTVHEQIRLQPRGVRYRDGWQPLLRM
;
A
#
# COMPACT_ATOMS: atom_id res chain seq x y z
N MET A 1 6.81 -41.23 -45.68
CA MET A 1 5.77 -41.91 -44.87
C MET A 1 6.26 -41.84 -43.42
N SER A 2 5.77 -40.88 -42.62
CA SER A 2 4.59 -40.94 -41.73
C SER A 2 5.08 -41.12 -40.28
N ALA A 3 5.01 -40.09 -39.41
CA ALA A 3 3.86 -39.75 -38.54
C ALA A 3 3.59 -40.82 -37.45
N SER A 4 3.15 -40.54 -36.21
CA SER A 4 2.99 -39.33 -35.37
C SER A 4 2.58 -39.81 -33.95
N ALA A 5 2.57 -38.90 -32.94
CA ALA A 5 2.12 -39.11 -31.53
C ALA A 5 2.97 -40.10 -30.69
N ARG A 6 3.14 -39.94 -29.37
CA ARG A 6 2.57 -39.04 -28.34
C ARG A 6 3.75 -38.40 -27.55
N ARG A 7 3.70 -37.28 -26.80
CA ARG A 7 2.67 -36.40 -26.22
C ARG A 7 1.88 -36.89 -24.99
N ASP A 8 1.42 -35.89 -24.23
CA ASP A 8 0.39 -35.87 -23.19
C ASP A 8 0.50 -36.91 -22.05
N ASP A 9 1.51 -36.74 -21.18
CA ASP A 9 1.57 -37.41 -19.85
C ASP A 9 2.28 -36.56 -18.77
N ALA A 10 2.09 -35.23 -18.83
CA ALA A 10 2.56 -34.28 -17.81
C ALA A 10 1.43 -33.36 -17.32
N ALA A 11 0.28 -33.96 -16.99
CA ALA A 11 -0.89 -33.24 -16.49
C ALA A 11 -1.28 -33.73 -15.08
N LYS A 12 -1.56 -32.76 -14.19
CA LYS A 12 -2.17 -32.88 -12.85
C LYS A 12 -1.26 -33.36 -11.71
N SER A 13 -0.48 -32.42 -11.16
CA SER A 13 -0.02 -32.49 -9.76
C SER A 13 -1.23 -32.53 -8.79
N PRO A 14 -1.26 -33.37 -7.74
CA PRO A 14 -2.46 -33.59 -6.92
C PRO A 14 -2.94 -32.42 -6.02
N GLN A 15 -2.29 -31.25 -6.05
CA GLN A 15 -2.64 -30.10 -5.19
C GLN A 15 -3.72 -29.16 -5.76
N ALA A 16 -4.21 -29.39 -6.98
CA ALA A 16 -5.15 -28.51 -7.69
C ALA A 16 -6.60 -28.47 -7.14
N VAL A 17 -6.86 -28.99 -5.93
CA VAL A 17 -8.23 -29.28 -5.41
C VAL A 17 -8.78 -28.15 -4.49
N ARG A 18 -8.14 -26.98 -4.41
CA ARG A 18 -8.67 -25.83 -3.63
C ARG A 18 -8.51 -24.43 -4.24
N SER A 19 -7.83 -24.27 -5.38
CA SER A 19 -7.81 -22.99 -6.11
C SER A 19 -9.11 -22.86 -6.91
N GLY A 20 -9.92 -21.84 -6.61
CA GLY A 20 -11.09 -21.51 -7.43
C GLY A 20 -10.71 -21.18 -8.88
N ASN A 21 -11.70 -21.19 -9.77
CA ASN A 21 -11.54 -20.74 -11.15
C ASN A 21 -10.93 -19.32 -11.17
N PRO A 22 -9.86 -19.06 -11.95
CA PRO A 22 -9.21 -17.74 -12.00
C PRO A 22 -10.14 -16.57 -12.28
N ARG A 23 -11.21 -16.78 -13.06
CA ARG A 23 -12.25 -15.76 -13.30
C ARG A 23 -13.03 -15.42 -12.04
N ASP A 24 -13.42 -16.44 -11.25
CA ASP A 24 -14.21 -16.26 -10.02
C ASP A 24 -13.35 -15.66 -8.90
N LEU A 25 -12.06 -16.01 -8.84
CA LEU A 25 -11.07 -15.40 -7.95
C LEU A 25 -10.84 -13.92 -8.31
N TRP A 26 -10.79 -13.59 -9.61
CA TRP A 26 -10.71 -12.19 -10.05
C TRP A 26 -11.98 -11.40 -9.72
N GLN A 27 -13.18 -11.96 -9.88
CA GLN A 27 -14.42 -11.27 -9.49
C GLN A 27 -14.47 -10.95 -7.99
N GLN A 28 -13.99 -11.86 -7.14
CA GLN A 28 -13.83 -11.59 -5.70
C GLN A 28 -12.76 -10.53 -5.43
N ALA A 29 -11.65 -10.53 -6.16
CA ALA A 29 -10.60 -9.52 -6.05
C ALA A 29 -11.09 -8.11 -6.39
N ILE A 30 -12.01 -7.93 -7.35
CA ILE A 30 -12.63 -6.63 -7.65
C ILE A 30 -13.34 -6.08 -6.40
N GLN A 31 -14.11 -6.91 -5.70
CA GLN A 31 -14.87 -6.48 -4.51
C GLN A 31 -13.92 -6.07 -3.36
N ILE A 32 -12.89 -6.88 -3.09
CA ILE A 32 -11.88 -6.57 -2.07
C ILE A 32 -11.10 -5.30 -2.43
N ARG A 33 -10.77 -5.11 -3.72
CA ARG A 33 -10.14 -3.89 -4.22
C ARG A 33 -11.03 -2.66 -4.01
N GLN A 34 -12.32 -2.76 -4.25
CA GLN A 34 -13.26 -1.66 -4.03
C GLN A 34 -13.39 -1.33 -2.54
N GLU A 35 -13.55 -2.33 -1.66
CA GLU A 35 -13.53 -2.13 -0.19
C GLU A 35 -12.31 -1.32 0.26
N TRP A 36 -11.12 -1.69 -0.24
CA TRP A 36 -9.88 -1.00 0.09
C TRP A 36 -9.73 0.38 -0.55
N LEU A 37 -10.33 0.62 -1.73
CA LEU A 37 -10.42 1.96 -2.32
C LEU A 37 -11.33 2.85 -1.46
N ASP A 38 -12.48 2.35 -1.02
CA ASP A 38 -13.43 3.07 -0.17
C ASP A 38 -12.82 3.41 1.20
N HIS A 39 -12.00 2.52 1.76
CA HIS A 39 -11.19 2.82 2.94
C HIS A 39 -10.15 3.91 2.66
N GLY A 40 -9.42 3.82 1.55
CA GLY A 40 -8.41 4.80 1.15
C GLY A 40 -8.99 6.19 0.84
N LEU A 41 -10.25 6.26 0.40
CA LEU A 41 -11.00 7.49 0.10
C LEU A 41 -12.00 7.87 1.20
N SER A 42 -11.92 7.25 2.38
CA SER A 42 -12.88 7.52 3.47
C SER A 42 -12.77 8.96 3.98
N THR A 43 -13.93 9.58 4.21
CA THR A 43 -14.11 10.94 4.76
C THR A 43 -14.82 10.94 6.12
N GLN A 44 -15.11 9.76 6.67
CA GLN A 44 -15.64 9.64 8.03
C GLN A 44 -14.59 10.12 9.06
N PRO A 45 -14.98 10.67 10.22
CA PRO A 45 -14.02 11.05 11.26
C PRO A 45 -13.08 9.90 11.65
N ALA A 46 -11.87 10.24 12.06
CA ALA A 46 -10.89 9.24 12.46
C ALA A 46 -11.33 8.48 13.72
N ASP A 47 -11.19 7.15 13.70
CA ASP A 47 -11.32 6.30 14.89
C ASP A 47 -10.02 6.41 15.70
N LYS A 48 -9.95 7.47 16.51
CA LYS A 48 -8.75 7.78 17.31
C LYS A 48 -8.35 6.60 18.23
N PRO A 49 -9.26 5.97 19.00
CA PRO A 49 -8.91 4.81 19.80
C PRO A 49 -8.28 3.66 19.00
N THR A 50 -8.78 3.35 17.80
CA THR A 50 -8.21 2.27 16.97
C THR A 50 -6.86 2.67 16.37
N ALA A 51 -6.74 3.90 15.85
CA ALA A 51 -5.48 4.41 15.32
C ALA A 51 -4.36 4.38 16.37
N GLU A 52 -4.63 4.85 17.59
CA GLU A 52 -3.65 4.85 18.69
C GLU A 52 -3.23 3.44 19.13
N ARG A 53 -4.16 2.47 19.15
CA ARG A 53 -3.82 1.06 19.42
C ARG A 53 -2.91 0.49 18.33
N CYS A 54 -3.25 0.72 17.06
CA CYS A 54 -2.45 0.24 15.93
C CYS A 54 -1.06 0.89 15.89
N LEU A 55 -0.96 2.21 16.09
CA LEU A 55 0.33 2.92 16.18
C LEU A 55 1.16 2.44 17.37
N THR A 56 0.55 2.21 18.53
CA THR A 56 1.25 1.65 19.71
C THR A 56 1.86 0.27 19.37
N ALA A 57 1.11 -0.60 18.70
CA ALA A 57 1.62 -1.90 18.26
C ALA A 57 2.75 -1.79 17.23
N ILE A 58 2.65 -0.85 16.27
CA ILE A 58 3.70 -0.57 15.27
C ILE A 58 5.00 -0.06 15.92
N TYR A 59 4.90 0.86 16.89
CA TYR A 59 6.06 1.33 17.66
C TYR A 59 6.69 0.20 18.48
N ALA A 60 5.87 -0.64 19.13
CA ALA A 60 6.35 -1.79 19.88
C ALA A 60 7.10 -2.82 18.99
N ARG A 61 6.62 -3.06 17.76
CA ARG A 61 7.32 -3.90 16.76
C ARG A 61 8.67 -3.31 16.31
N ALA A 62 8.88 -1.99 16.48
CA ALA A 62 10.16 -1.32 16.29
C ALA A 62 11.02 -1.22 17.57
N SER A 63 10.61 -1.87 18.67
CA SER A 63 11.22 -1.75 20.01
C SER A 63 11.22 -0.32 20.57
N ARG A 64 10.22 0.49 20.20
CA ARG A 64 10.07 1.89 20.62
C ARG A 64 8.89 2.01 21.61
N PRO A 65 8.97 2.94 22.60
CA PRO A 65 7.89 3.14 23.57
C PRO A 65 6.62 3.67 22.90
N ARG A 66 5.48 3.58 23.58
CA ARG A 66 4.25 4.25 23.13
C ARG A 66 4.49 5.77 23.11
N PRO A 67 4.31 6.46 21.97
CA PRO A 67 4.44 7.90 21.90
C PRO A 67 3.20 8.59 22.49
N ARG A 68 3.32 9.88 22.77
CA ARG A 68 2.15 10.76 22.95
C ARG A 68 1.53 11.02 21.59
N PHE A 69 0.22 10.85 21.46
CA PHE A 69 -0.49 11.13 20.21
C PHE A 69 -0.97 12.58 20.17
N GLU A 70 -0.65 13.29 19.09
CA GLU A 70 -1.06 14.66 18.84
C GLU A 70 -1.95 14.68 17.59
N TRP A 71 -3.23 15.06 17.75
CA TRP A 71 -4.22 14.97 16.68
C TRP A 71 -4.45 16.31 16.01
N VAL A 72 -4.39 16.36 14.68
CA VAL A 72 -4.63 17.57 13.88
C VAL A 72 -5.68 17.36 12.79
N ASP A 73 -6.41 18.42 12.45
CA ASP A 73 -7.50 18.39 11.46
C ASP A 73 -7.03 18.34 10.00
N SER A 74 -5.77 18.69 9.74
CA SER A 74 -5.15 18.72 8.41
C SER A 74 -3.63 18.49 8.49
N PRO A 75 -2.98 18.03 7.40
CA PRO A 75 -1.53 17.87 7.35
C PRO A 75 -0.79 19.22 7.32
N ASP A 76 -1.47 20.33 7.02
CA ASP A 76 -0.89 21.68 7.08
C ASP A 76 -0.73 22.15 8.54
N LYS A 77 -1.73 21.88 9.39
CA LYS A 77 -1.63 22.10 10.85
C LYS A 77 -0.51 21.29 11.50
N ALA A 78 -0.16 20.15 10.92
CA ALA A 78 0.93 19.31 11.42
C ALA A 78 2.30 20.02 11.35
N ARG A 79 2.48 20.98 10.44
CA ARG A 79 3.77 21.66 10.18
C ARG A 79 4.37 22.34 11.42
N SER A 80 3.55 22.93 12.29
CA SER A 80 4.04 23.59 13.52
C SER A 80 4.52 22.62 14.61
N LEU A 81 4.31 21.31 14.43
CA LEU A 81 4.66 20.27 15.39
C LEU A 81 5.97 19.54 15.02
N PHE A 82 6.54 19.82 13.85
CA PHE A 82 7.65 19.07 13.24
C PHE A 82 9.02 19.76 13.35
N THR A 83 9.14 20.78 14.19
CA THR A 83 10.40 21.52 14.37
C THR A 83 11.53 20.57 14.79
N GLY A 84 12.57 20.45 13.97
CA GLY A 84 13.74 19.59 14.20
C GLY A 84 13.59 18.13 13.81
N TRP A 85 12.47 17.72 13.19
CA TRP A 85 12.27 16.32 12.74
C TRP A 85 13.00 16.06 11.41
N PRO A 86 13.55 14.85 11.20
CA PRO A 86 14.35 14.55 10.02
C PRO A 86 13.52 14.53 8.73
N THR A 87 14.02 15.21 7.70
CA THR A 87 13.51 15.11 6.33
C THR A 87 13.92 13.78 5.69
N LEU A 88 13.27 13.43 4.57
CA LEU A 88 13.63 12.23 3.82
C LEU A 88 15.07 12.29 3.27
N ASP A 89 15.55 13.48 2.88
CA ASP A 89 16.92 13.66 2.39
C ASP A 89 17.94 13.47 3.52
N GLN A 90 17.68 14.03 4.70
CA GLN A 90 18.52 13.81 5.90
C GLN A 90 18.56 12.33 6.31
N LEU A 91 17.45 11.62 6.15
CA LEU A 91 17.40 10.17 6.38
C LEU A 91 18.25 9.41 5.33
N TYR A 92 18.20 9.78 4.05
CA TYR A 92 19.05 9.19 3.03
C TYR A 92 20.54 9.49 3.22
N GLU A 93 20.90 10.70 3.67
CA GLU A 93 22.27 11.06 4.05
C GLU A 93 22.77 10.19 5.21
N TRP A 94 21.95 10.00 6.25
CA TRP A 94 22.27 9.13 7.38
C TRP A 94 22.48 7.68 6.95
N ILE A 95 21.58 7.12 6.13
CA ILE A 95 21.67 5.74 5.62
C ILE A 95 22.90 5.52 4.74
N ARG A 96 23.32 6.53 3.96
CA ARG A 96 24.48 6.46 3.06
C ARG A 96 25.82 6.73 3.78
N ALA A 97 25.80 7.23 5.01
CA ALA A 97 27.02 7.51 5.76
C ALA A 97 27.76 6.21 6.11
N PRO A 98 29.07 6.08 5.85
CA PRO A 98 29.84 4.86 6.17
C PRO A 98 29.88 4.51 7.67
N ARG A 99 29.67 5.52 8.53
CA ARG A 99 29.51 5.40 9.98
C ARG A 99 28.45 6.42 10.42
N PRO A 100 27.16 6.06 10.40
CA PRO A 100 26.10 6.94 10.85
C PRO A 100 26.29 7.27 12.33
N ARG A 101 25.92 8.50 12.74
CA ARG A 101 26.00 8.92 14.15
C ARG A 101 24.65 8.72 14.85
N GLY A 102 24.69 8.31 16.11
CA GLY A 102 23.51 8.10 16.95
C GLY A 102 22.79 6.78 16.67
N ALA A 103 21.66 6.58 17.33
CA ALA A 103 20.75 5.48 17.03
C ALA A 103 20.08 5.69 15.65
N PRO A 104 19.55 4.63 15.01
CA PRO A 104 18.68 4.78 13.85
C PRO A 104 17.53 5.74 14.16
N PRO A 105 17.19 6.69 13.27
CA PRO A 105 15.98 7.48 13.41
C PRO A 105 14.75 6.56 13.40
N LEU A 106 13.76 6.79 14.28
CA LEU A 106 12.51 6.02 14.32
C LEU A 106 11.88 5.76 12.94
N ALA A 107 11.87 6.75 12.04
CA ALA A 107 11.34 6.59 10.69
C ALA A 107 12.07 5.51 9.86
N SER A 108 13.37 5.28 10.13
CA SER A 108 14.18 4.20 9.54
C SER A 108 13.75 2.83 10.07
N ASP A 109 13.58 2.70 11.39
CA ASP A 109 13.16 1.44 12.02
C ASP A 109 11.76 1.04 11.56
N LEU A 110 10.83 2.00 11.50
CA LEU A 110 9.48 1.77 10.98
C LEU A 110 9.50 1.36 9.49
N ALA A 111 10.38 1.97 8.68
CA ALA A 111 10.57 1.56 7.29
C ALA A 111 11.12 0.13 7.18
N MET A 112 12.05 -0.24 8.04
CA MET A 112 12.60 -1.60 8.14
C MET A 112 11.53 -2.61 8.57
N VAL A 113 10.77 -2.33 9.64
CA VAL A 113 9.69 -3.18 10.16
C VAL A 113 8.60 -3.42 9.10
N ALA A 114 8.17 -2.36 8.40
CA ALA A 114 7.20 -2.48 7.31
C ALA A 114 7.77 -3.23 6.09
N SER A 115 9.07 -3.11 5.82
CA SER A 115 9.75 -3.85 4.74
C SER A 115 9.85 -5.34 5.06
N GLN A 116 10.28 -5.69 6.28
CA GLN A 116 10.36 -7.06 6.78
C GLN A 116 8.99 -7.74 6.75
N LEU A 117 7.93 -7.06 7.21
CA LEU A 117 6.56 -7.56 7.10
C LEU A 117 6.19 -7.90 5.66
N ARG A 118 6.38 -6.98 4.70
CA ARG A 118 6.07 -7.25 3.28
C ARG A 118 6.91 -8.39 2.70
N GLY A 119 8.16 -8.55 3.13
CA GLY A 119 9.01 -9.70 2.78
C GLY A 119 8.43 -11.03 3.29
N ALA A 120 8.06 -11.10 4.57
CA ALA A 120 7.47 -12.28 5.18
C ALA A 120 6.09 -12.63 4.58
N LEU A 121 5.24 -11.63 4.34
CA LEU A 121 3.97 -11.80 3.64
C LEU A 121 4.18 -12.30 2.19
N SER A 122 5.22 -11.82 1.49
CA SER A 122 5.58 -12.31 0.15
C SER A 122 6.01 -13.77 0.17
N ALA A 123 6.77 -14.20 1.20
CA ALA A 123 7.19 -15.58 1.37
C ALA A 123 6.02 -16.54 1.66
N GLY A 124 4.93 -16.04 2.27
CA GLY A 124 3.69 -16.79 2.50
C GLY A 124 2.77 -16.93 1.29
N VAL A 125 3.11 -16.36 0.12
CA VAL A 125 2.27 -16.45 -1.09
C VAL A 125 2.45 -17.81 -1.77
N THR A 126 1.35 -18.55 -1.92
CA THR A 126 1.35 -19.92 -2.51
C THR A 126 1.61 -19.90 -4.02
N HIS A 127 1.21 -18.81 -4.69
CA HIS A 127 1.42 -18.60 -6.13
C HIS A 127 2.29 -17.35 -6.32
N ALA A 128 3.61 -17.52 -6.24
CA ALA A 128 4.56 -16.43 -6.35
C ALA A 128 4.35 -15.65 -7.66
N ASP A 129 4.26 -14.33 -7.55
CA ASP A 129 4.09 -13.45 -8.69
C ASP A 129 5.41 -13.29 -9.46
N PRO A 130 5.46 -13.66 -10.76
CA PRO A 130 6.68 -13.54 -11.56
C PRO A 130 7.14 -12.09 -11.80
N GLU A 131 6.29 -11.07 -11.62
CA GLU A 131 6.71 -9.66 -11.64
C GLU A 131 7.40 -9.22 -10.33
N LEU A 132 7.23 -9.96 -9.23
CA LEU A 132 7.86 -9.70 -7.93
C LEU A 132 9.06 -10.62 -7.64
N SER A 133 9.29 -11.64 -8.46
CA SER A 133 10.42 -12.56 -8.29
C SER A 133 11.74 -11.96 -8.77
N PRO A 134 12.81 -11.92 -7.96
CA PRO A 134 14.13 -11.50 -8.42
C PRO A 134 14.76 -12.50 -9.40
N VAL A 135 14.24 -13.72 -9.52
CA VAL A 135 14.75 -14.79 -10.39
C VAL A 135 14.15 -14.69 -11.81
N ARG A 136 14.26 -13.51 -12.43
CA ARG A 136 13.90 -13.31 -13.85
C ARG A 136 15.08 -13.78 -14.73
N THR A 137 15.25 -15.11 -14.83
CA THR A 137 16.43 -15.76 -15.46
C THR A 137 16.27 -16.11 -16.94
N ASN A 138 15.15 -15.77 -17.59
CA ASN A 138 14.91 -16.09 -19.00
C ASN A 138 15.00 -14.88 -19.95
N LYS A 139 15.26 -15.18 -21.24
CA LYS A 139 15.82 -14.28 -22.27
C LYS A 139 14.94 -13.11 -22.75
N THR A 140 13.77 -12.88 -22.17
CA THR A 140 12.93 -11.70 -22.48
C THR A 140 12.63 -10.94 -21.19
N LYS A 141 13.19 -9.72 -21.09
CA LYS A 141 12.96 -8.79 -19.96
C LYS A 141 11.64 -8.00 -20.08
N GLU A 142 10.75 -8.43 -20.96
CA GLU A 142 9.52 -7.71 -21.23
C GLU A 142 8.52 -7.92 -20.07
N PRO A 143 7.86 -6.85 -19.59
CA PRO A 143 6.80 -6.98 -18.60
C PRO A 143 5.58 -7.67 -19.21
N TRP A 144 4.79 -8.37 -18.39
CA TRP A 144 3.50 -8.87 -18.84
C TRP A 144 2.60 -7.70 -19.29
N PRO A 145 1.85 -7.85 -20.41
CA PRO A 145 1.08 -6.75 -20.98
C PRO A 145 -0.03 -6.32 -20.02
N GLU A 146 -0.21 -5.01 -19.84
CA GLU A 146 -1.29 -4.46 -19.01
C GLU A 146 -2.60 -4.48 -19.80
N LEU A 147 -3.31 -5.60 -19.74
CA LEU A 147 -4.57 -5.85 -20.44
C LEU A 147 -5.77 -5.76 -19.48
N ALA A 148 -6.97 -5.65 -20.05
CA ALA A 148 -8.19 -5.88 -19.27
C ALA A 148 -8.16 -7.30 -18.64
N PRO A 149 -8.56 -7.48 -17.37
CA PRO A 149 -8.27 -8.71 -16.61
C PRO A 149 -8.78 -10.02 -17.23
N LEU A 150 -9.97 -10.03 -17.83
CA LEU A 150 -10.52 -11.25 -18.46
C LEU A 150 -9.74 -11.61 -19.76
N PRO A 151 -9.53 -10.69 -20.72
CA PRO A 151 -8.59 -10.90 -21.83
C PRO A 151 -7.16 -11.28 -21.41
N ALA A 152 -6.67 -10.76 -20.28
CA ALA A 152 -5.36 -11.13 -19.74
C ALA A 152 -5.33 -12.63 -19.38
N LEU A 153 -6.32 -13.10 -18.62
CA LEU A 153 -6.44 -14.52 -18.26
C LEU A 153 -6.63 -15.41 -19.51
N ASP A 154 -7.42 -14.96 -20.49
CA ASP A 154 -7.66 -15.70 -21.74
C ASP A 154 -6.43 -15.78 -22.65
N SER A 155 -5.54 -14.78 -22.60
CA SER A 155 -4.23 -14.81 -23.28
C SER A 155 -3.14 -15.55 -22.49
N GLY A 156 -3.47 -16.13 -21.33
CA GLY A 156 -2.54 -16.93 -20.51
C GLY A 156 -1.68 -16.11 -19.54
N VAL A 157 -2.01 -14.84 -19.29
CA VAL A 157 -1.35 -14.06 -18.22
C VAL A 157 -1.66 -14.71 -16.86
N PRO A 158 -0.65 -15.00 -16.02
CA PRO A 158 -0.88 -15.67 -14.74
C PRO A 158 -1.78 -14.88 -13.80
N LEU A 159 -2.68 -15.56 -13.07
CA LEU A 159 -3.59 -14.92 -12.11
C LEU A 159 -2.86 -14.03 -11.08
N ALA A 160 -1.68 -14.44 -10.62
CA ALA A 160 -0.88 -13.64 -9.68
C ALA A 160 -0.48 -12.26 -10.25
N VAL A 161 -0.16 -12.21 -11.55
CA VAL A 161 0.15 -10.97 -12.28
C VAL A 161 -1.11 -10.12 -12.44
N VAL A 162 -2.23 -10.73 -12.85
CA VAL A 162 -3.52 -10.03 -12.98
C VAL A 162 -3.98 -9.44 -11.64
N LEU A 163 -3.76 -10.15 -10.52
CA LEU A 163 -4.04 -9.64 -9.18
C LEU A 163 -3.09 -8.51 -8.76
N HIS A 164 -1.79 -8.58 -9.09
CA HIS A 164 -0.87 -7.47 -8.83
C HIS A 164 -1.26 -6.23 -9.64
N GLN A 165 -1.36 -6.35 -10.96
CA GLN A 165 -1.72 -5.23 -11.84
C GLN A 165 -3.10 -4.65 -11.46
N GLY A 166 -4.11 -5.51 -11.37
CA GLY A 166 -5.50 -5.14 -11.15
C GLY A 166 -5.85 -4.68 -9.74
N VAL A 167 -5.14 -5.14 -8.70
CA VAL A 167 -5.36 -4.73 -7.29
C VAL A 167 -4.25 -3.79 -6.83
N ARG A 168 -3.02 -4.28 -6.64
CA ARG A 168 -1.92 -3.52 -6.02
C ARG A 168 -1.53 -2.30 -6.85
N THR A 169 -1.25 -2.48 -8.15
CA THR A 169 -0.80 -1.38 -9.02
C THR A 169 -1.94 -0.40 -9.29
N ALA A 170 -3.16 -0.89 -9.55
CA ALA A 170 -4.33 -0.03 -9.74
C ALA A 170 -4.65 0.83 -8.50
N LEU A 171 -4.68 0.24 -7.30
CA LEU A 171 -4.87 0.98 -6.05
C LEU A 171 -3.70 1.92 -5.77
N HIS A 172 -2.46 1.49 -6.02
CA HIS A 172 -1.30 2.34 -5.80
C HIS A 172 -1.31 3.55 -6.72
N ARG A 173 -1.60 3.40 -8.02
CA ARG A 173 -1.74 4.55 -8.94
C ARG A 173 -2.89 5.47 -8.52
N SER A 174 -4.02 4.90 -8.11
CA SER A 174 -5.21 5.63 -7.64
C SER A 174 -4.99 6.42 -6.36
N LEU A 175 -4.32 5.84 -5.37
CA LEU A 175 -4.08 6.46 -4.07
C LEU A 175 -2.81 7.32 -4.06
N ALA A 176 -1.72 6.92 -4.72
CA ALA A 176 -0.47 7.66 -4.75
C ALA A 176 -0.53 8.84 -5.73
N SER A 177 -0.34 8.57 -7.02
CA SER A 177 -0.37 9.61 -8.06
C SER A 177 -1.74 10.27 -8.16
N GLY A 178 -2.81 9.49 -7.97
CA GLY A 178 -4.18 9.99 -7.99
C GLY A 178 -4.61 10.78 -6.76
N TYR A 179 -3.95 10.67 -5.60
CA TYR A 179 -4.39 11.33 -4.36
C TYR A 179 -3.25 11.88 -3.47
N TYR A 180 -2.51 11.06 -2.72
CA TYR A 180 -1.62 11.56 -1.67
C TYR A 180 -0.36 12.26 -2.19
N LEU A 181 0.18 11.89 -3.35
CA LEU A 181 1.38 12.55 -3.90
C LEU A 181 1.10 14.01 -4.31
N PRO A 182 0.02 14.34 -5.04
CA PRO A 182 -0.40 15.73 -5.26
C PRO A 182 -0.60 16.54 -3.97
N VAL A 183 -1.22 15.94 -2.94
CA VAL A 183 -1.41 16.61 -1.64
C VAL A 183 -0.06 16.82 -0.92
N ARG A 184 0.87 15.86 -1.01
CA ARG A 184 2.22 15.99 -0.44
C ARG A 184 3.03 17.08 -1.13
N ALA A 185 2.90 17.21 -2.45
CA ALA A 185 3.53 18.27 -3.22
C ALA A 185 2.98 19.66 -2.83
N ALA A 186 1.66 19.82 -2.77
CA ALA A 186 1.02 21.06 -2.31
C ALA A 186 1.36 21.39 -0.85
N LEU A 187 1.56 20.38 0.02
CA LEU A 187 2.06 20.60 1.37
C LEU A 187 3.52 21.09 1.35
N ALA A 188 4.38 20.54 0.49
CA ALA A 188 5.80 20.88 0.39
C ALA A 188 6.11 22.25 -0.25
N ASP A 189 5.15 22.85 -0.97
CA ASP A 189 5.27 24.23 -1.48
C ASP A 189 5.57 25.26 -0.36
N ASN A 190 5.13 24.97 0.88
CA ASN A 190 5.39 25.79 2.08
C ASN A 190 6.67 25.36 2.86
N GLY A 191 7.63 24.71 2.18
CA GLY A 191 8.91 24.27 2.76
C GLY A 191 8.99 22.76 3.05
N PRO A 192 10.15 22.24 3.47
CA PRO A 192 10.36 20.80 3.66
C PRO A 192 9.42 20.20 4.72
N VAL A 193 9.08 18.92 4.53
CA VAL A 193 8.31 18.13 5.49
C VAL A 193 9.12 16.92 5.94
N PRO A 194 9.00 16.48 7.21
CA PRO A 194 9.64 15.25 7.67
C PRO A 194 9.03 14.01 7.01
N VAL A 195 9.68 12.87 7.21
CA VAL A 195 9.24 11.57 6.68
C VAL A 195 7.80 11.27 7.14
N CYS A 196 6.87 11.22 6.18
CA CYS A 196 5.46 10.95 6.38
C CYS A 196 5.10 9.49 6.07
N TRP A 197 4.06 9.03 6.75
CA TRP A 197 3.31 7.81 6.45
C TRP A 197 1.84 8.18 6.21
N TYR A 198 1.13 7.34 5.46
CA TYR A 198 -0.09 7.77 4.76
C TYR A 198 -1.37 7.17 5.36
N GLY A 199 -1.27 6.24 6.31
CA GLY A 199 -2.43 5.68 7.03
C GLY A 199 -3.45 5.12 6.05
N GLN A 200 -4.62 5.75 5.88
CA GLN A 200 -5.60 5.29 4.89
C GLN A 200 -5.03 5.19 3.46
N GLN A 201 -4.10 6.06 3.05
CA GLN A 201 -3.58 5.98 1.67
C GLN A 201 -2.48 4.91 1.48
N ASP A 202 -2.01 4.28 2.57
CA ASP A 202 -1.19 3.06 2.51
C ASP A 202 -2.01 1.79 2.14
N ALA A 203 -3.35 1.90 2.03
CA ALA A 203 -4.25 0.80 1.70
C ALA A 203 -3.83 -0.03 0.48
N SER A 204 -3.15 0.54 -0.53
CA SER A 204 -2.77 -0.16 -1.76
C SER A 204 -1.92 -1.43 -1.56
N TRP A 205 -0.98 -1.43 -0.61
CA TRP A 205 -0.15 -2.62 -0.34
C TRP A 205 -0.84 -3.59 0.62
N ILE A 206 -1.62 -3.07 1.57
CA ILE A 206 -2.40 -3.86 2.53
C ILE A 206 -3.45 -4.69 1.78
N ALA A 207 -4.19 -4.03 0.87
CA ALA A 207 -5.22 -4.63 0.04
C ALA A 207 -4.73 -5.83 -0.77
N TYR A 208 -3.48 -5.78 -1.25
CA TYR A 208 -2.89 -6.88 -2.01
C TYR A 208 -2.72 -8.15 -1.17
N TYR A 209 -2.06 -8.05 -0.01
CA TYR A 209 -1.86 -9.19 0.88
C TYR A 209 -3.17 -9.66 1.53
N ASP A 210 -4.08 -8.73 1.86
CA ASP A 210 -5.42 -9.07 2.34
C ASP A 210 -6.25 -9.79 1.26
N THR A 211 -6.15 -9.38 -0.02
CA THR A 211 -6.76 -10.11 -1.15
C THR A 211 -6.20 -11.52 -1.26
N LEU A 212 -4.87 -11.68 -1.26
CA LEU A 212 -4.24 -13.00 -1.35
C LEU A 212 -4.63 -13.91 -0.18
N ARG A 213 -4.75 -13.36 1.03
CA ARG A 213 -5.25 -14.06 2.23
C ARG A 213 -6.71 -14.49 2.07
N ARG A 214 -7.62 -13.58 1.75
CA ARG A 214 -9.06 -13.85 1.62
C ARG A 214 -9.39 -14.82 0.48
N LEU A 215 -8.62 -14.80 -0.61
CA LEU A 215 -8.74 -15.74 -1.72
C LEU A 215 -8.07 -17.10 -1.48
N GLY A 216 -7.43 -17.32 -0.31
CA GLY A 216 -6.71 -18.56 0.01
C GLY A 216 -5.43 -18.78 -0.83
N LEU A 217 -4.92 -17.72 -1.47
CA LEU A 217 -3.72 -17.73 -2.31
C LEU A 217 -2.44 -17.49 -1.51
N ALA A 218 -2.54 -17.10 -0.24
CA ALA A 218 -1.43 -16.98 0.69
C ALA A 218 -1.78 -17.55 2.08
N ARG A 219 -0.75 -17.98 2.81
CA ARG A 219 -0.82 -18.37 4.23
C ARG A 219 0.27 -17.62 4.98
N TYR A 220 -0.14 -16.78 5.92
CA TYR A 220 0.76 -16.03 6.78
C TYR A 220 0.89 -16.74 8.13
N GLY A 221 2.04 -16.60 8.79
CA GLY A 221 2.15 -16.99 10.20
C GLY A 221 1.26 -16.11 11.09
N PRO A 222 1.02 -16.52 12.34
CA PRO A 222 0.17 -15.74 13.26
C PRO A 222 0.72 -14.32 13.45
N ASP A 223 2.03 -14.18 13.61
CA ASP A 223 2.69 -12.90 13.87
C ASP A 223 2.65 -11.95 12.66
N GLU A 224 2.77 -12.46 11.43
CA GLU A 224 2.61 -11.66 10.20
C GLU A 224 1.14 -11.32 9.93
N ALA A 225 0.21 -12.24 10.22
CA ALA A 225 -1.21 -12.00 10.05
C ALA A 225 -1.71 -10.91 11.01
N GLU A 226 -1.36 -11.00 12.30
CA GLU A 226 -1.66 -9.96 13.30
C GLU A 226 -1.05 -8.62 12.87
N HIS A 227 0.21 -8.61 12.44
CA HIS A 227 0.88 -7.38 12.04
C HIS A 227 0.26 -6.76 10.78
N LEU A 228 -0.16 -7.57 9.79
CA LEU A 228 -0.96 -7.09 8.65
C LEU A 228 -2.30 -6.50 9.11
N ASP A 229 -2.97 -7.12 10.07
CA ASP A 229 -4.24 -6.62 10.62
C ASP A 229 -4.06 -5.33 11.44
N VAL A 230 -2.92 -5.13 12.09
CA VAL A 230 -2.54 -3.86 12.74
C VAL A 230 -2.41 -2.73 11.71
N TRP A 231 -1.69 -2.94 10.59
CA TRP A 231 -1.59 -1.96 9.50
C TRP A 231 -2.95 -1.72 8.82
N ALA A 232 -3.75 -2.78 8.64
CA ALA A 232 -5.10 -2.69 8.12
C ALA A 232 -6.02 -1.86 9.02
N GLY A 233 -5.93 -2.04 10.35
CA GLY A 233 -6.64 -1.23 11.34
C GLY A 233 -6.21 0.24 11.30
N LEU A 234 -4.91 0.52 11.12
CA LEU A 234 -4.42 1.90 10.97
C LEU A 234 -4.97 2.58 9.71
N ALA A 235 -4.88 1.91 8.56
CA ALA A 235 -5.43 2.41 7.31
C ALA A 235 -6.95 2.61 7.35
N ARG A 236 -7.66 1.80 8.15
CA ARG A 236 -9.09 1.94 8.39
C ARG A 236 -9.47 3.02 9.40
N SER A 237 -8.53 3.62 10.15
CA SER A 237 -8.84 4.49 11.29
C SER A 237 -8.36 5.94 11.18
N CYS A 238 -7.27 6.27 10.47
CA CYS A 238 -6.77 7.65 10.39
C CYS A 238 -6.38 8.12 8.97
N GLY A 239 -6.11 9.42 8.84
CA GLY A 239 -5.43 10.00 7.69
C GLY A 239 -3.92 9.78 7.77
N TRP A 240 -3.16 10.85 7.49
CA TRP A 240 -1.70 10.86 7.48
C TRP A 240 -1.16 10.71 8.91
N TRP A 241 0.08 10.27 9.05
CA TRP A 241 0.78 10.33 10.34
C TRP A 241 2.27 10.53 10.15
N TRP A 242 2.90 11.12 11.17
CA TRP A 242 4.33 11.33 11.22
C TRP A 242 4.89 10.74 12.52
N PRO A 243 5.87 9.82 12.43
CA PRO A 243 6.53 9.26 13.59
C PRO A 243 7.58 10.23 14.15
N GLY A 244 7.40 10.61 15.41
CA GLY A 244 8.44 11.19 16.25
C GLY A 244 8.70 10.31 17.47
N GLU A 245 9.88 10.44 18.07
CA GLU A 245 10.36 9.59 19.18
C GLU A 245 9.42 9.67 20.39
N ASP A 246 9.09 10.89 20.85
CA ASP A 246 8.19 11.13 21.99
C ASP A 246 6.74 11.43 21.58
N VAL A 247 6.54 11.95 20.36
CA VAL A 247 5.25 12.44 19.87
C VAL A 247 4.98 11.87 18.48
N CYS A 248 3.83 11.26 18.28
CA CYS A 248 3.33 10.86 16.97
C CYS A 248 2.20 11.81 16.56
N VAL A 249 2.38 12.56 15.48
CA VAL A 249 1.32 13.44 14.96
C VAL A 249 0.44 12.64 14.02
N VAL A 250 -0.87 12.67 14.24
CA VAL A 250 -1.86 11.91 13.47
C VAL A 250 -2.93 12.87 12.94
N VAL A 251 -3.26 12.75 11.67
CA VAL A 251 -4.27 13.59 11.01
C VAL A 251 -5.61 12.87 11.01
N ASP A 252 -6.68 13.64 11.28
CA ASP A 252 -8.03 13.19 10.96
C ASP A 252 -8.18 12.93 9.45
N ARG A 253 -9.26 12.24 9.05
CA ARG A 253 -9.55 12.03 7.63
C ARG A 253 -10.10 13.31 7.01
N PRO A 254 -9.87 13.56 5.70
CA PRO A 254 -10.44 14.73 5.05
C PRO A 254 -11.96 14.77 5.19
N GLN A 255 -12.52 15.97 5.29
CA GLN A 255 -13.97 16.17 5.31
C GLN A 255 -14.62 15.81 3.97
N ALA A 256 -13.91 16.01 2.86
CA ALA A 256 -14.37 15.67 1.52
C ALA A 256 -13.21 15.23 0.62
N ILE A 257 -13.46 14.21 -0.18
CA ILE A 257 -12.63 13.77 -1.30
C ILE A 257 -13.54 13.68 -2.54
N ARG A 258 -13.09 14.21 -3.68
CA ARG A 258 -13.77 14.14 -4.99
C ARG A 258 -12.77 13.71 -6.05
N THR A 259 -13.13 12.66 -6.77
CA THR A 259 -12.27 11.99 -7.74
C THR A 259 -12.98 11.84 -9.08
N GLU A 260 -12.21 11.60 -10.12
CA GLU A 260 -12.67 11.31 -11.48
C GLU A 260 -11.91 10.10 -12.04
N PRO A 261 -12.50 9.31 -12.95
CA PRO A 261 -11.80 8.22 -13.63
C PRO A 261 -10.66 8.73 -14.52
N VAL A 262 -9.58 7.96 -14.61
CA VAL A 262 -8.48 8.21 -15.56
C VAL A 262 -8.75 7.46 -16.86
N SER A 263 -9.14 8.20 -17.89
CA SER A 263 -9.40 7.71 -19.24
C SER A 263 -8.21 6.90 -19.79
N GLY A 264 -8.51 5.81 -20.50
CA GLY A 264 -7.49 4.94 -21.12
C GLY A 264 -6.82 3.94 -20.17
N THR A 265 -7.22 3.88 -18.89
CA THR A 265 -6.70 2.87 -17.95
C THR A 265 -7.55 1.59 -17.95
N VAL A 266 -6.89 0.42 -17.89
CA VAL A 266 -7.56 -0.90 -17.96
C VAL A 266 -8.01 -1.46 -16.61
N HIS A 267 -7.80 -0.70 -15.52
CA HIS A 267 -8.07 -1.11 -14.14
C HIS A 267 -8.86 -0.06 -13.34
N GLU A 268 -9.63 0.80 -14.00
CA GLU A 268 -10.54 1.77 -13.36
C GLU A 268 -9.80 2.70 -12.38
N GLN A 269 -8.63 3.20 -12.78
CA GLN A 269 -7.84 4.09 -11.95
C GLN A 269 -8.55 5.43 -11.79
N ILE A 270 -8.39 6.06 -10.64
CA ILE A 270 -8.95 7.38 -10.34
C ILE A 270 -7.86 8.41 -10.08
N ARG A 271 -8.24 9.69 -10.17
CA ARG A 271 -7.44 10.83 -9.67
C ARG A 271 -8.34 11.84 -8.99
N LEU A 272 -7.77 12.70 -8.14
CA LEU A 272 -8.45 13.86 -7.60
C LEU A 272 -8.90 14.81 -8.71
N GLN A 273 -10.08 15.37 -8.53
CA GLN A 273 -10.51 16.57 -9.27
C GLN A 273 -9.69 17.80 -8.83
N PRO A 274 -9.69 18.91 -9.59
CA PRO A 274 -9.22 20.19 -9.10
C PRO A 274 -9.90 20.58 -7.77
N ARG A 275 -9.10 20.92 -6.75
CA ARG A 275 -9.54 21.10 -5.34
C ARG A 275 -10.36 19.90 -4.81
N GLY A 276 -9.99 18.69 -5.23
CA GLY A 276 -10.67 17.44 -4.89
C GLY A 276 -10.50 16.98 -3.44
N VAL A 277 -9.79 17.71 -2.58
CA VAL A 277 -9.65 17.38 -1.15
C VAL A 277 -9.94 18.61 -0.30
N ARG A 278 -10.72 18.45 0.76
CA ARG A 278 -10.92 19.46 1.82
C ARG A 278 -10.80 18.81 3.19
N TYR A 279 -9.99 19.38 4.06
CA TYR A 279 -9.80 18.95 5.45
C TYR A 279 -10.77 19.65 6.41
N ARG A 280 -10.82 19.19 7.67
CA ARG A 280 -11.86 19.60 8.63
C ARG A 280 -11.71 21.04 9.12
N ASP A 281 -10.49 21.55 9.15
CA ASP A 281 -10.14 22.97 9.39
C ASP A 281 -10.38 23.89 8.17
N GLY A 282 -10.88 23.33 7.07
CA GLY A 282 -11.12 24.05 5.81
C GLY A 282 -9.93 24.07 4.85
N TRP A 283 -8.75 23.56 5.23
CA TRP A 283 -7.58 23.53 4.35
C TRP A 283 -7.84 22.72 3.08
N GLN A 284 -7.44 23.29 1.94
CA GLN A 284 -7.60 22.69 0.61
C GLN A 284 -6.26 22.82 -0.13
N PRO A 285 -5.56 21.70 -0.41
CA PRO A 285 -4.31 21.74 -1.15
C PRO A 285 -4.53 22.28 -2.57
N LEU A 286 -3.68 23.22 -2.99
CA LEU A 286 -3.64 23.72 -4.37
C LEU A 286 -2.91 22.71 -5.24
N LEU A 287 -3.65 21.72 -5.74
CA LEU A 287 -3.14 20.70 -6.63
C LEU A 287 -2.73 21.33 -7.96
N ARG A 288 -1.45 21.19 -8.32
CA ARG A 288 -0.97 21.51 -9.68
C ARG A 288 -1.35 20.35 -10.60
N MET A 289 -1.93 20.68 -11.76
CA MET A 289 -2.32 19.71 -12.80
C MET A 289 -1.15 19.38 -13.71
#